data_AF-A0A7C4DNX8-F1
#
_entry.id   AF-A0A7C4DNX8-F1
#
_cell.length_a   1.000
_cell.length_b   1.000
_cell.length_c   1.000
_cell.angle_alpha   90.00
_cell.angle_beta   90.00
_cell.angle_gamma   90.00
#
_symmetry.space_group_name_H-M   'P 1'
#
loop_
_entity.id
_entity.type
_entity.pdbx_description
1 polymer ?
#
loop_
_entity_poly.entity_id
_entity_poly.type
_entity_poly.pdbx_seq_one_letter_code
_entity_poly.pdbx_strand_id
1 'polypeptide(L)'
;MSRLAYKFNFVDFKRICSECKENCCLRFYAVLLPEEEEDFSDAAFEIETERGVVKCIGSRGGNPCPYLSKEGHCTVYEKRPLDCRLWPVLVYVDFKTRERIIYLDLECPAVREGKLPEGLVKQIIETVKSVNFDNEWLEKYTLAPWPNNFIEVLRLKPQDSA
;
A
#
# COMPACT_ATOMS: atom_id res chain seq x y z
N MET A 1 -9.41 6.20 -19.06
CA MET A 1 -9.79 5.19 -18.05
C MET A 1 -9.36 5.72 -16.69
N SER A 2 -10.17 5.56 -15.64
CA SER A 2 -9.77 5.96 -14.28
C SER A 2 -8.67 5.03 -13.80
N ARG A 3 -7.52 5.57 -13.35
CA ARG A 3 -6.46 4.80 -12.71
C ARG A 3 -6.97 4.04 -11.48
N LEU A 4 -6.43 2.86 -11.21
CA LEU A 4 -6.84 2.01 -10.10
C LEU A 4 -6.68 2.74 -8.76
N ALA A 5 -5.55 3.43 -8.57
CA ALA A 5 -5.27 4.21 -7.37
C ALA A 5 -6.33 5.28 -7.06
N TYR A 6 -6.97 5.86 -8.09
CA TYR A 6 -7.94 6.94 -7.90
C TYR A 6 -9.28 6.46 -7.33
N LYS A 7 -9.57 5.16 -7.41
CA LYS A 7 -10.70 4.56 -6.68
C LYS A 7 -10.56 4.68 -5.16
N PHE A 8 -9.34 4.92 -4.66
CA PHE A 8 -9.02 5.06 -3.25
C PHE A 8 -8.77 6.52 -2.83
N ASN A 9 -9.14 7.51 -3.64
CA ASN A 9 -8.90 8.93 -3.31
C ASN A 9 -9.61 9.41 -2.04
N PHE A 10 -10.62 8.67 -1.56
CA PHE A 10 -11.25 8.92 -0.26
C PHE A 10 -10.33 8.58 0.93
N VAL A 11 -9.21 7.88 0.72
CA VAL A 11 -8.28 7.51 1.79
C VAL A 11 -7.37 8.68 2.14
N ASP A 12 -7.58 9.18 3.36
CA ASP A 12 -6.75 10.20 3.97
C ASP A 12 -6.44 9.84 5.43
N PHE A 13 -5.24 9.33 5.67
CA PHE A 13 -4.72 9.07 7.01
C PHE A 13 -3.98 10.26 7.63
N LYS A 14 -3.98 11.46 7.00
CA LYS A 14 -3.19 12.63 7.44
C LYS A 14 -3.34 12.93 8.92
N ARG A 15 -4.57 12.94 9.43
CA ARG A 15 -4.82 13.20 10.85
C ARG A 15 -4.12 12.16 11.74
N ILE A 16 -4.29 10.88 11.44
CA ILE A 16 -3.69 9.77 12.19
C ILE A 16 -2.15 9.82 12.10
N CYS A 17 -1.62 10.05 10.90
CA CYS A 17 -0.18 10.07 10.66
C CYS A 17 0.51 11.31 11.23
N SER A 18 -0.14 12.49 11.21
CA SER A 18 0.43 13.73 11.74
C SER A 18 0.57 13.74 13.26
N GLU A 19 -0.26 12.97 13.95
CA GLU A 19 -0.18 12.76 15.41
C GLU A 19 0.76 11.59 15.78
N CYS A 20 1.22 10.82 14.79
CA CYS A 20 2.05 9.62 14.98
C CYS A 20 3.55 9.96 14.94
N LYS A 21 4.31 9.45 15.91
CA LYS A 21 5.77 9.70 16.02
C LYS A 21 6.64 8.74 15.21
N GLU A 22 6.10 7.62 14.75
CA GLU A 22 6.87 6.60 14.01
C GLU A 22 7.30 7.08 12.63
N ASN A 23 6.55 8.01 12.02
CA ASN A 23 6.81 8.57 10.69
C ASN A 23 7.22 7.50 9.67
N CYS A 24 6.39 6.46 9.53
CA CYS A 24 6.66 5.28 8.71
C CYS A 24 7.09 5.62 7.26
N CYS A 25 6.62 6.74 6.71
CA CYS A 25 7.02 7.23 5.39
C CYS A 25 8.50 7.69 5.29
N LEU A 26 9.21 7.83 6.41
CA LEU A 26 10.67 8.03 6.46
C LEU A 26 11.44 6.71 6.35
N ARG A 27 10.80 5.57 6.57
CA ARG A 27 11.46 4.26 6.68
C ARG A 27 11.06 3.28 5.60
N PHE A 28 9.82 3.37 5.13
CA PHE A 28 9.26 2.44 4.15
C PHE A 28 9.15 3.06 2.77
N TYR A 29 8.93 2.18 1.81
CA TYR A 29 8.66 2.49 0.43
C TYR A 29 7.26 2.02 0.07
N ALA A 30 6.79 2.43 -1.10
CA ALA A 30 5.55 2.01 -1.69
C ALA A 30 5.83 1.39 -3.05
N VAL A 31 5.23 0.23 -3.31
CA VAL A 31 5.32 -0.45 -4.60
C VAL A 31 4.37 0.23 -5.59
N LEU A 32 4.88 0.55 -6.77
CA LEU A 32 4.12 1.20 -7.83
C LEU A 32 3.36 0.18 -8.67
N LEU A 33 2.15 0.53 -9.10
CA LEU A 33 1.51 -0.11 -10.24
C LEU A 33 2.25 0.23 -11.54
N PRO A 34 2.17 -0.62 -12.60
CA PRO A 34 2.78 -0.32 -13.89
C PRO A 34 2.32 1.03 -14.48
N GLU A 35 1.03 1.38 -14.28
CA GLU A 35 0.44 2.65 -14.75
C GLU A 35 0.88 3.89 -13.95
N GLU A 36 1.57 3.69 -12.83
CA GLU A 36 2.10 4.77 -11.97
C GLU A 36 3.57 5.04 -12.24
N GLU A 37 4.31 4.11 -12.85
CA GLU A 37 5.77 4.20 -12.99
C GLU A 37 6.24 5.47 -13.70
N GLU A 38 5.52 5.89 -14.74
CA GLU A 38 5.87 7.09 -15.52
C GLU A 38 5.75 8.38 -14.69
N ASP A 39 4.80 8.44 -13.74
CA ASP A 39 4.65 9.61 -12.87
C ASP A 39 5.81 9.80 -11.89
N PHE A 40 6.61 8.75 -11.70
CA PHE A 40 7.66 8.70 -10.70
C PHE A 40 9.02 8.37 -11.31
N SER A 41 9.20 8.46 -12.62
CA SER A 41 10.46 8.06 -13.30
C SER A 41 11.72 8.64 -12.66
N ASP A 42 11.65 9.87 -12.15
CA ASP A 42 12.79 10.60 -11.60
C ASP A 42 13.10 10.24 -10.14
N ALA A 43 12.18 9.55 -9.46
CA ALA A 43 12.27 9.21 -8.04
C ALA A 43 12.13 7.70 -7.76
N ALA A 44 11.67 6.94 -8.75
CA ALA A 44 11.42 5.52 -8.63
C ALA A 44 12.73 4.75 -8.60
N PHE A 45 12.68 3.60 -7.94
CA PHE A 45 13.81 2.72 -7.81
C PHE A 45 13.33 1.27 -7.84
N GLU A 46 14.23 0.34 -8.16
CA GLU A 46 13.86 -1.06 -8.38
C GLU A 46 14.16 -1.96 -7.18
N ILE A 47 13.24 -2.86 -6.87
CA ILE A 47 13.43 -3.95 -5.91
C ILE A 47 13.27 -5.27 -6.65
N GLU A 48 14.23 -6.18 -6.46
CA GLU A 48 14.14 -7.55 -6.95
C GLU A 48 13.27 -8.40 -6.02
N THR A 49 12.36 -9.15 -6.62
CA THR A 49 11.52 -10.16 -5.95
C THR A 49 11.75 -11.51 -6.63
N GLU A 50 11.30 -12.61 -6.01
CA GLU A 50 11.39 -13.95 -6.61
C GLU A 50 10.61 -14.08 -7.95
N ARG A 51 9.68 -13.15 -8.22
CA ARG A 51 8.87 -13.11 -9.45
C ARG A 51 9.27 -11.99 -10.42
N GLY A 52 10.40 -11.33 -10.16
CA GLY A 52 10.94 -10.27 -11.01
C GLY A 52 11.01 -8.92 -10.29
N VAL A 53 11.21 -7.86 -11.07
CA VAL A 53 11.46 -6.51 -10.54
C VAL A 53 10.15 -5.75 -10.37
N VAL A 54 10.05 -4.99 -9.27
CA VAL A 54 9.02 -3.97 -9.06
C VAL A 54 9.66 -2.60 -8.89
N LYS A 55 9.00 -1.57 -9.41
CA LYS A 55 9.36 -0.19 -9.12
C LYS A 55 8.68 0.30 -7.86
N CYS A 56 9.42 1.07 -7.09
CA CYS A 56 8.99 1.57 -5.80
C CYS A 56 9.37 3.05 -5.68
N ILE A 57 8.66 3.77 -4.81
CA ILE A 57 9.03 5.10 -4.35
C ILE A 57 9.09 5.14 -2.83
N GLY A 58 9.74 6.14 -2.28
CA GLY A 58 9.78 6.35 -0.85
C GLY A 58 11.19 6.19 -0.31
N SER A 59 11.30 5.68 0.91
CA SER A 59 12.60 5.64 1.56
C SER A 59 13.49 4.51 1.04
N ARG A 60 14.70 4.85 0.60
CA ARG A 60 15.72 3.89 0.18
C ARG A 60 17.12 4.39 0.47
N GLY A 61 17.99 3.50 0.93
CA GLY A 61 19.42 3.77 1.09
C GLY A 61 19.71 4.93 2.05
N GLY A 62 18.85 5.13 3.05
CA GLY A 62 18.96 6.24 4.01
C GLY A 62 18.30 7.55 3.58
N ASN A 63 17.77 7.65 2.35
CA ASN A 63 17.03 8.82 1.90
C ASN A 63 15.54 8.67 2.20
N PRO A 64 14.87 9.75 2.64
CA PRO A 64 13.42 9.74 2.87
C PRO A 64 12.63 9.80 1.56
N CYS A 65 11.33 9.50 1.63
CA CYS A 65 10.40 9.76 0.53
C CYS A 65 10.47 11.24 0.06
N PRO A 66 10.56 11.52 -1.25
CA PRO A 66 10.70 12.89 -1.77
C PRO A 66 9.43 13.75 -1.60
N TYR A 67 8.30 13.13 -1.27
CA TYR A 67 7.01 13.79 -1.10
C TYR A 67 6.66 14.11 0.36
N LEU A 68 7.64 14.04 1.25
CA LEU A 68 7.47 14.48 2.63
C LEU A 68 7.59 16.01 2.74
N SER A 69 6.87 16.57 3.70
CA SER A 69 7.04 17.96 4.11
C SER A 69 8.40 18.14 4.79
N LYS A 70 8.79 19.38 5.06
CA LYS A 70 10.04 19.69 5.78
C LYS A 70 10.06 19.10 7.19
N GLU A 71 8.89 18.89 7.77
CA GLU A 71 8.66 18.28 9.07
C GLU A 71 8.65 16.74 9.02
N GLY A 72 8.79 16.14 7.82
CA GLY A 72 8.85 14.69 7.63
C GLY A 72 7.49 13.99 7.47
N HIS A 73 6.41 14.75 7.30
CA HIS A 73 5.06 14.20 7.15
C HIS A 73 4.66 14.05 5.68
N CYS A 74 3.86 13.03 5.35
CA CYS A 74 3.32 12.88 3.99
C CYS A 74 2.49 14.11 3.62
N THR A 75 2.77 14.69 2.44
CA THR A 75 2.04 15.86 1.93
C THR A 75 0.65 15.54 1.39
N VAL A 76 0.29 14.25 1.25
CA VAL A 76 -0.98 13.79 0.66
C VAL A 76 -1.16 14.37 -0.75
N TYR A 77 -0.19 14.12 -1.62
CA TYR A 77 -0.18 14.63 -2.99
C TYR A 77 -1.18 13.90 -3.90
N GLU A 78 -1.57 14.56 -5.00
CA GLU A 78 -2.60 14.06 -5.92
C GLU A 78 -2.22 12.73 -6.56
N LYS A 79 -0.98 12.65 -7.06
CA LYS A 79 -0.42 11.49 -7.74
C LYS A 79 0.05 10.38 -6.81
N ARG A 80 -0.34 10.31 -5.52
CA ARG A 80 0.06 9.21 -4.61
C ARG A 80 -0.05 7.85 -5.34
N PRO A 81 0.75 6.83 -5.02
CA PRO A 81 0.55 5.50 -5.58
C PRO A 81 -0.55 4.74 -4.82
N LEU A 82 -1.07 3.68 -5.42
CA LEU A 82 -2.06 2.78 -4.84
C LEU A 82 -1.61 2.30 -3.46
N ASP A 83 -0.38 1.81 -3.34
CA ASP A 83 0.14 1.22 -2.10
C ASP A 83 0.17 2.25 -0.94
N CYS A 84 0.53 3.51 -1.21
CA CYS A 84 0.41 4.59 -0.23
C CYS A 84 -1.04 4.92 0.16
N ARG A 85 -2.02 4.66 -0.71
CA ARG A 85 -3.45 4.83 -0.39
C ARG A 85 -4.04 3.63 0.34
N LEU A 86 -3.43 2.45 0.22
CA LEU A 86 -3.92 1.25 0.88
C LEU A 86 -3.32 1.12 2.29
N TRP A 87 -2.02 1.38 2.45
CA TRP A 87 -1.35 1.17 3.74
C TRP A 87 -2.05 1.94 4.88
N PRO A 88 -2.40 1.27 5.99
CA PRO A 88 -1.88 -0.03 6.46
C PRO A 88 -2.72 -1.26 6.07
N VAL A 89 -3.64 -1.14 5.12
CA VAL A 89 -4.32 -2.29 4.49
C VAL A 89 -3.43 -2.84 3.39
N LEU A 90 -3.16 -4.14 3.41
CA LEU A 90 -2.37 -4.83 2.39
C LEU A 90 -3.24 -5.87 1.68
N VAL A 91 -2.99 -6.08 0.39
CA VAL A 91 -3.68 -7.10 -0.41
C VAL A 91 -2.64 -8.05 -0.96
N TYR A 92 -2.62 -9.28 -0.46
CA TYR A 92 -1.69 -10.33 -0.84
C TYR A 92 -2.40 -11.42 -1.62
N VAL A 93 -1.64 -12.25 -2.32
CA VAL A 93 -2.15 -13.48 -2.93
C VAL A 93 -1.59 -14.71 -2.22
N ASP A 94 -2.46 -15.65 -1.88
CA ASP A 94 -2.06 -16.98 -1.48
C ASP A 94 -1.56 -17.74 -2.70
N PHE A 95 -0.26 -18.05 -2.76
CA PHE A 95 0.31 -18.75 -3.92
C PHE A 95 -0.23 -20.17 -4.11
N LYS A 96 -0.77 -20.82 -3.07
CA LYS A 96 -1.31 -22.18 -3.14
C LYS A 96 -2.77 -22.17 -3.56
N THR A 97 -3.59 -21.34 -2.93
CA THR A 97 -5.04 -21.33 -3.16
C THR A 97 -5.49 -20.30 -4.19
N ARG A 98 -4.61 -19.35 -4.56
CA ARG A 98 -4.89 -18.18 -5.41
C ARG A 98 -5.93 -17.22 -4.82
N GLU A 99 -6.20 -17.32 -3.53
CA GLU A 99 -7.09 -16.42 -2.82
C GLU A 99 -6.40 -15.06 -2.59
N ARG A 100 -7.18 -13.98 -2.66
CA ARG A 100 -6.71 -12.67 -2.21
C ARG A 100 -6.89 -12.57 -0.70
N ILE A 101 -5.84 -12.23 0.00
CA ILE A 101 -5.84 -12.07 1.44
C ILE A 101 -5.67 -10.58 1.75
N ILE A 102 -6.60 -10.04 2.51
CA ILE A 102 -6.51 -8.67 3.00
C ILE A 102 -5.96 -8.72 4.42
N TYR A 103 -4.89 -7.98 4.64
CA TYR A 103 -4.21 -7.85 5.91
C TYR A 103 -4.28 -6.43 6.45
N LEU A 104 -4.16 -6.30 7.76
CA LEU A 104 -3.74 -5.04 8.39
C LEU A 104 -2.32 -5.18 8.91
N ASP A 105 -1.50 -4.16 8.64
CA ASP A 105 -0.11 -4.09 9.07
C ASP A 105 0.03 -3.61 10.53
N LEU A 106 0.52 -4.49 11.40
CA LEU A 106 0.74 -4.21 12.82
C LEU A 106 2.01 -3.36 13.05
N GLU A 107 2.81 -3.06 12.03
CA GLU A 107 3.85 -2.03 12.16
C GLU A 107 3.23 -0.64 12.31
N CYS A 108 2.01 -0.43 11.82
CA CYS A 108 1.25 0.79 12.05
C CYS A 108 0.77 0.87 13.51
N PRO A 109 1.19 1.88 14.30
CA PRO A 109 0.70 2.03 15.68
C PRO A 109 -0.81 2.19 15.76
N ALA A 110 -1.42 2.87 14.78
CA ALA A 110 -2.86 3.08 14.75
C ALA A 110 -3.63 1.77 14.54
N VAL A 111 -3.06 0.78 13.83
CA VAL A 111 -3.63 -0.57 13.75
C VAL A 111 -3.50 -1.27 15.09
N ARG A 112 -2.27 -1.34 15.66
CA ARG A 112 -2.03 -2.05 16.93
C ARG A 112 -2.87 -1.53 18.09
N GLU A 113 -3.05 -0.22 18.14
CA GLU A 113 -3.78 0.46 19.21
C GLU A 113 -5.28 0.57 18.94
N GLY A 114 -5.78 0.04 17.81
CA GLY A 114 -7.19 0.09 17.45
C GLY A 114 -7.71 1.51 17.20
N LYS A 115 -6.84 2.41 16.72
CA LYS A 115 -7.15 3.84 16.47
C LYS A 115 -7.54 4.13 15.03
N LEU A 116 -7.49 3.14 14.13
CA LEU A 116 -8.00 3.31 12.78
C LEU A 116 -9.53 3.44 12.78
N PRO A 117 -10.12 4.41 12.07
CA PRO A 117 -11.56 4.51 11.91
C PRO A 117 -12.12 3.25 11.22
N GLU A 118 -12.95 2.49 11.92
CA GLU A 118 -13.53 1.24 11.41
C GLU A 118 -14.27 1.45 10.08
N GLY A 119 -15.03 2.56 9.95
CA GLY A 119 -15.73 2.91 8.73
C GLY A 119 -14.81 3.10 7.53
N LEU A 120 -13.62 3.69 7.74
CA LEU A 120 -12.64 3.88 6.67
C LEU A 120 -12.03 2.54 6.24
N VAL A 121 -11.62 1.71 7.20
CA VAL A 121 -11.08 0.36 6.92
C VAL A 121 -12.11 -0.47 6.16
N LYS A 122 -13.37 -0.46 6.58
CA LYS A 122 -14.45 -1.15 5.89
C LYS A 122 -14.65 -0.65 4.46
N GLN A 123 -14.61 0.66 4.24
CA GLN A 123 -14.72 1.25 2.90
C GLN A 123 -13.54 0.84 2.00
N ILE A 124 -12.33 0.77 2.54
CA ILE A 124 -11.15 0.28 1.81
C ILE A 124 -11.36 -1.19 1.41
N ILE A 125 -11.76 -2.05 2.35
CA ILE A 125 -12.01 -3.48 2.10
C ILE A 125 -13.08 -3.68 1.03
N GLU A 126 -14.21 -2.98 1.10
CA GLU A 126 -15.26 -3.07 0.09
C GLU A 126 -14.79 -2.57 -1.29
N THR A 127 -13.97 -1.52 -1.32
CA THR A 127 -13.36 -1.06 -2.57
C THR A 127 -12.40 -2.11 -3.13
N VAL A 128 -11.53 -2.70 -2.30
CA VAL A 128 -10.60 -3.79 -2.69
C VAL A 128 -11.34 -4.98 -3.29
N LYS A 129 -12.48 -5.37 -2.72
CA LYS A 129 -13.34 -6.45 -3.25
C LYS A 129 -13.83 -6.16 -4.67
N SER A 130 -14.18 -4.91 -4.94
CA SER A 130 -14.77 -4.44 -6.20
C SER A 130 -13.75 -4.16 -7.32
N VAL A 131 -12.45 -4.20 -7.02
CA VAL A 131 -11.41 -3.94 -8.01
C VAL A 131 -10.66 -5.21 -8.37
N ASN A 132 -10.26 -5.28 -9.63
CA ASN A 132 -9.36 -6.31 -10.12
C ASN A 132 -7.93 -5.80 -10.06
N PHE A 133 -7.03 -6.59 -9.47
CA PHE A 133 -5.60 -6.31 -9.49
C PHE A 133 -4.98 -7.15 -10.61
N ASP A 134 -3.98 -6.61 -11.28
CA ASP A 134 -3.16 -7.43 -12.17
C ASP A 134 -2.49 -8.54 -11.35
N ASN A 135 -2.69 -9.80 -11.77
CA ASN A 135 -2.24 -10.96 -11.01
C ASN A 135 -0.71 -11.03 -10.94
N GLU A 136 -0.02 -10.70 -12.02
CA GLU A 136 1.44 -10.74 -12.07
C GLU A 136 2.02 -9.68 -11.12
N TRP A 137 1.47 -8.47 -11.16
CA TRP A 137 1.83 -7.41 -10.23
C TRP A 137 1.56 -7.80 -8.78
N LEU A 138 0.38 -8.38 -8.48
CA LEU A 138 0.00 -8.76 -7.13
C LEU A 138 0.92 -9.84 -6.54
N GLU A 139 1.37 -10.78 -7.36
CA GLU A 139 2.37 -11.77 -6.96
C GLU A 139 3.70 -11.11 -6.59
N LYS A 140 4.20 -10.20 -7.43
CA LYS A 140 5.44 -9.47 -7.15
C LYS A 140 5.29 -8.59 -5.91
N TYR A 141 4.16 -7.91 -5.75
CA TYR A 141 3.83 -7.13 -4.56
C TYR A 141 3.85 -7.97 -3.28
N THR A 142 3.22 -9.15 -3.31
CA THR A 142 3.18 -10.09 -2.18
C THR A 142 4.58 -10.54 -1.76
N LEU A 143 5.52 -10.61 -2.70
CA LEU A 143 6.91 -11.04 -2.48
C LEU A 143 7.86 -9.87 -2.22
N ALA A 144 7.39 -8.63 -2.23
CA ALA A 144 8.21 -7.49 -1.84
C ALA A 144 8.61 -7.60 -0.36
N PRO A 145 9.84 -7.22 0.02
CA PRO A 145 10.35 -7.41 1.37
C PRO A 145 9.65 -6.43 2.35
N TRP A 146 8.59 -6.90 2.98
CA TRP A 146 7.87 -6.25 4.08
C TRP A 146 8.18 -6.91 5.43
N PRO A 147 8.03 -6.20 6.56
CA PRO A 147 8.25 -6.73 7.91
C PRO A 147 7.33 -7.91 8.30
N ASN A 148 6.30 -8.22 7.50
CA ASN A 148 5.45 -9.41 7.61
C ASN A 148 4.76 -9.59 8.98
N ASN A 149 4.53 -8.51 9.72
CA ASN A 149 3.83 -8.50 11.00
C ASN A 149 2.36 -8.10 10.79
N PHE A 150 1.54 -9.04 10.35
CA PHE A 150 0.21 -8.77 9.83
C PHE A 150 -0.89 -9.54 10.57
N ILE A 151 -2.12 -8.99 10.55
CA ILE A 151 -3.34 -9.70 10.94
C ILE A 151 -4.28 -9.84 9.74
N GLU A 152 -4.73 -11.07 9.47
CA GLU A 152 -5.69 -11.35 8.40
C GLU A 152 -7.06 -10.80 8.77
N VAL A 153 -7.64 -9.98 7.89
CA VAL A 153 -8.99 -9.41 8.10
C VAL A 153 -10.03 -10.03 7.17
N LEU A 154 -9.63 -10.45 5.97
CA LEU A 154 -10.53 -11.07 5.01
C LEU A 154 -9.76 -11.92 4.01
N ARG A 155 -10.41 -12.98 3.53
CA ARG A 155 -9.93 -13.83 2.45
C ARG A 155 -11.01 -13.95 1.39
N LEU A 156 -10.63 -13.72 0.14
CA LEU A 156 -11.52 -13.71 -1.02
C LEU A 156 -11.12 -14.83 -1.97
N LYS A 157 -12.07 -15.69 -2.32
CA LYS A 157 -11.82 -16.71 -3.34
C LYS A 157 -11.73 -16.06 -4.72
N PRO A 158 -11.08 -16.72 -5.69
CA PRO A 158 -11.02 -16.23 -7.07
C PRO A 158 -12.41 -15.89 -7.65
N GLN A 159 -13.42 -16.68 -7.30
CA GLN A 159 -14.82 -16.49 -7.71
C GLN A 159 -15.58 -15.37 -6.97
N ASP A 160 -15.03 -14.86 -5.85
CA ASP A 160 -15.62 -13.78 -5.06
C ASP A 160 -15.03 -12.40 -5.46
N SER A 161 -14.23 -12.37 -6.52
CA SER A 161 -13.51 -11.19 -7.02
C SER A 161 -14.21 -10.65 -8.27
N ALA A 162 -14.47 -9.33 -8.29
CA ALA A 162 -15.16 -8.65 -9.39
C ALA A 162 -14.30 -8.52 -10.66
#